data_AF-A0A8T5MGK8-F1
#
_entry.id   AF-A0A8T5MGK8-F1
#
_cell.length_a   1.000
_cell.length_b   1.000
_cell.length_c   1.000
_cell.angle_alpha   90.00
_cell.angle_beta   90.00
_cell.angle_gamma   90.00
#
_symmetry.space_group_name_H-M   'P 1'
#
loop_
_entity.id
_entity.type
_entity.pdbx_description
1 polymer ?
#
loop_
_entity_poly.entity_id
_entity_poly.type
_entity_poly.pdbx_seq_one_letter_code
_entity_poly.pdbx_strand_id
1 'polypeptide(L)' 'MAKQSGKVLNFIAWLTGVIVSLAVGFAMVGGTLTLPTWLGGDVLAMIAGWVVVVTTLIGVVLGILKQ' A
#
# COMPACT_ATOMS: atom_id res chain seq x y z
N MET A 1 -29.68 -7.97 0.04
CA MET A 1 -28.34 -7.35 0.09
C MET A 1 -28.30 -6.21 -0.93
N ALA A 2 -28.21 -4.96 -0.46
CA ALA A 2 -28.40 -3.76 -1.27
C ALA A 2 -27.38 -3.67 -2.41
N LYS A 3 -27.85 -3.88 -3.64
CA LYS A 3 -27.04 -4.12 -4.84
C LYS A 3 -26.65 -2.82 -5.59
N GLN A 4 -26.85 -1.64 -4.99
CA GLN A 4 -26.75 -0.35 -5.69
C GLN A 4 -25.61 0.58 -5.20
N SER A 5 -25.07 0.36 -4.00
CA SER A 5 -24.00 1.23 -3.43
C SER A 5 -22.56 0.74 -3.70
N GLY A 6 -22.39 -0.27 -4.55
CA GLY A 6 -21.12 -1.00 -4.69
C GLY A 6 -19.97 -0.19 -5.29
N LYS A 7 -20.22 0.77 -6.18
CA LYS A 7 -19.14 1.46 -6.92
C LYS A 7 -18.38 2.48 -6.06
N VAL A 8 -19.11 3.35 -5.35
CA VAL A 8 -18.50 4.36 -4.47
C VAL A 8 -17.83 3.70 -3.27
N LEU A 9 -18.48 2.69 -2.67
CA LEU A 9 -17.90 1.94 -1.55
C LEU A 9 -16.63 1.18 -1.99
N ASN A 10 -16.64 0.55 -3.17
CA ASN A 10 -15.43 -0.09 -3.71
C ASN A 10 -14.31 0.92 -4.00
N PHE A 11 -14.65 2.10 -4.53
CA PHE A 11 -13.68 3.16 -4.76
C PHE A 11 -13.03 3.62 -3.46
N ILE A 12 -13.84 3.88 -2.42
CA ILE A 12 -13.34 4.30 -1.10
C ILE A 12 -12.48 3.19 -0.47
N ALA A 13 -12.91 1.93 -0.55
CA ALA A 13 -12.13 0.80 -0.04
C ALA A 13 -10.78 0.66 -0.76
N TRP A 14 -10.78 0.77 -2.09
CA TRP A 14 -9.56 0.76 -2.90
C TRP A 14 -8.62 1.93 -2.54
N LEU A 15 -9.15 3.16 -2.49
CA LEU A 15 -8.39 4.35 -2.17
C LEU A 15 -7.78 4.28 -0.77
N THR A 16 -8.56 3.79 0.20
CA THR A 16 -8.07 3.58 1.57
C THR A 16 -6.92 2.57 1.59
N GLY A 17 -7.05 1.45 0.86
CA GLY A 17 -5.97 0.47 0.73
C GLY A 17 -4.69 1.05 0.12
N VAL A 18 -4.82 1.90 -0.91
CA VAL A 18 -3.70 2.60 -1.54
C VAL A 18 -2.99 3.51 -0.53
N ILE A 19 -3.75 4.35 0.19
CA ILE A 19 -3.19 5.30 1.16
C ILE A 19 -2.46 4.56 2.28
N VAL A 20 -3.06 3.50 2.84
CA VAL A 20 -2.42 2.70 3.90
C VAL A 20 -1.15 2.02 3.40
N SER A 21 -1.18 1.46 2.19
CA SER A 21 0.00 0.78 1.61
C SER A 21 1.16 1.76 1.38
N LEU A 22 0.88 2.95 0.85
CA LEU A 22 1.89 4.00 0.68
C LEU A 22 2.42 4.51 2.01
N ALA A 23 1.54 4.73 3.00
CA ALA A 23 1.95 5.18 4.33
C ALA A 23 2.90 4.19 4.99
N VAL A 24 2.58 2.89 4.95
CA VAL A 24 3.46 1.84 5.50
C VAL A 24 4.77 1.75 4.70
N GLY A 25 4.70 1.79 3.36
CA GLY A 25 5.87 1.79 2.49
C GLY A 25 6.84 2.93 2.80
N PHE A 26 6.36 4.17 2.87
CA PHE A 26 7.17 5.33 3.22
C PHE A 26 7.67 5.30 4.67
N ALA A 27 6.87 4.80 5.61
CA ALA A 27 7.31 4.65 7.00
C ALA A 27 8.46 3.64 7.13
N MET A 28 8.45 2.57 6.33
CA MET A 28 9.55 1.60 6.26
C MET A 28 10.79 2.17 5.57
N VAL A 29 10.63 2.94 4.49
CA VAL A 29 11.76 3.60 3.82
C VAL A 29 12.41 4.67 4.71
N GLY A 30 11.59 5.45 5.43
CA GLY A 30 12.06 6.52 6.30
C GLY A 30 12.58 6.06 7.66
N GLY A 31 12.64 4.75 7.93
CA GLY A 31 13.09 4.18 9.21
C GLY A 31 12.17 4.49 10.39
N THR A 32 10.95 5.01 10.14
CA THR A 32 9.93 5.26 11.17
C THR A 32 9.27 3.95 11.60
N LEU A 33 9.18 2.99 10.67
CA LEU A 33 8.70 1.63 10.92
C LEU A 33 9.80 0.65 10.57
N THR A 34 10.32 -0.07 11.56
CA THR A 34 11.36 -1.07 11.35
C THR A 34 10.79 -2.47 11.46
N LEU A 35 11.48 -3.44 10.86
CA LEU A 35 11.15 -4.84 11.03
C LEU A 35 11.93 -5.41 12.22
N PRO A 36 11.36 -6.41 12.92
CA PRO A 36 12.10 -7.14 13.93
C PRO A 36 13.40 -7.71 13.35
N THR A 37 14.43 -7.83 14.18
CA THR A 37 15.75 -8.34 13.76
C THR A 37 15.69 -9.76 13.18
N TRP A 38 14.76 -10.59 13.64
CA TRP A 38 14.52 -11.95 13.10
C TRP A 38 13.88 -11.96 11.70
N LEU A 39 13.27 -10.85 11.29
CA LEU A 39 12.62 -10.66 9.99
C LEU A 39 13.48 -9.86 9.00
N GLY A 40 14.70 -9.51 9.41
CA GLY A 40 15.66 -8.82 8.55
C GLY A 40 16.06 -7.41 8.97
N GLY A 41 15.51 -6.92 10.09
CA GLY A 41 15.87 -5.61 10.65
C GLY A 41 15.65 -4.45 9.68
N ASP A 42 16.40 -3.37 9.89
CA ASP A 42 16.19 -2.09 9.20
C ASP A 42 16.50 -2.14 7.70
N VAL A 43 17.47 -2.97 7.30
CA VAL A 43 17.89 -3.09 5.90
C VAL A 43 16.79 -3.74 5.05
N LEU A 44 16.22 -4.85 5.52
CA LEU A 44 15.13 -5.51 4.80
C LEU A 44 13.83 -4.70 4.90
N ALA A 45 13.60 -3.97 6.00
CA ALA A 45 12.48 -3.04 6.10
C ALA A 45 12.54 -1.97 4.99
N MET A 46 13.71 -1.35 4.79
CA MET A 46 13.88 -0.33 3.76
C MET A 46 13.66 -0.88 2.35
N ILE A 47 14.20 -2.06 2.04
CA ILE A 47 14.01 -2.72 0.74
C ILE A 47 12.53 -3.06 0.53
N ALA A 48 11.88 -3.67 1.53
CA ALA A 48 10.46 -3.99 1.47
C ALA A 48 9.59 -2.74 1.29
N GLY A 49 9.93 -1.64 1.97
CA GLY A 49 9.27 -0.34 1.81
C GLY A 49 9.30 0.14 0.37
N TRP A 50 10.47 0.12 -0.28
CA TRP A 50 10.58 0.49 -1.70
C TRP A 50 9.79 -0.44 -2.62
N VAL A 51 9.80 -1.75 -2.37
CA VAL A 51 8.98 -2.70 -3.15
C VAL A 51 7.50 -2.37 -3.02
N VAL A 52 7.02 -2.10 -1.80
CA VAL A 52 5.62 -1.73 -1.56
C VAL A 52 5.25 -0.43 -2.26
N VAL A 53 6.11 0.61 -2.19
CA VAL A 53 5.85 1.89 -2.86
C VAL A 53 5.72 1.73 -4.37
N VAL A 54 6.68 1.01 -5.00
CA VAL A 54 6.68 0.80 -6.45
C VAL A 54 5.48 -0.04 -6.90
N THR A 55 5.22 -1.15 -6.20
CA THR A 55 4.08 -2.03 -6.54
C THR A 55 2.74 -1.34 -6.31
N THR A 56 2.62 -0.51 -5.27
CA THR A 56 1.40 0.27 -5.02
C THR A 56 1.20 1.33 -6.11
N LEU A 57 2.26 2.03 -6.55
CA LEU A 57 2.17 2.98 -7.66
C LEU A 57 1.70 2.30 -8.95
N ILE A 58 2.29 1.16 -9.30
CA ILE A 58 1.85 0.37 -10.46
C ILE A 58 0.39 -0.07 -10.29
N GLY A 59 0.02 -0.57 -9.11
CA GLY A 59 -1.35 -0.97 -8.79
C GLY A 59 -2.36 0.17 -8.89
N VAL A 60 -1.96 1.38 -8.50
CA VAL A 60 -2.79 2.58 -8.63
C VAL A 60 -3.00 2.94 -10.10
N VAL A 61 -1.93 2.99 -10.89
CA VAL A 61 -2.01 3.29 -12.32
C VAL A 61 -2.90 2.29 -13.04
N LEU A 62 -2.70 0.99 -12.79
CA LEU A 62 -3.54 -0.06 -13.36
C LEU A 62 -4.98 0.00 -12.87
N GLY A 63 -5.18 0.31 -11.59
CA GLY A 63 -6.50 0.45 -10.98
C GLY A 63 -7.30 1.60 -11.57
N ILE A 64 -6.65 2.72 -11.92
CA ILE A 64 -7.28 3.85 -12.60
C ILE A 64 -7.55 3.53 -14.07
N LEU A 65 -6.62 2.86 -14.77
CA LEU A 65 -6.80 2.50 -16.19
C LEU A 65 -7.88 1.43 -16.41
N LYS A 66 -8.16 0.59 -15.41
CA LYS A 66 -9.15 -0.49 -15.47
C LYS A 66 -10.43 -0.24 -14.66
N GLN A 67 -10.55 0.91 -13.98
CA GLN A 67 -11.80 1.33 -13.31
C GLN A 67 -12.85 1.77 -14.31
#